data_AF-A0AAV4GPP9-F1
#
_entry.id   AF-A0AAV4GPP9-F1
#
_cell.length_a   1.000
_cell.length_b   1.000
_cell.length_c   1.000
_cell.angle_alpha   90.00
_cell.angle_beta   90.00
_cell.angle_gamma   90.00
#
_symmetry.space_group_name_H-M   'P 1'
#
loop_
_entity.id
_entity.type
_entity.pdbx_description
1 polymer ?
#
loop_
_entity_poly.entity_id
_entity_poly.type
_entity_poly.pdbx_seq_one_letter_code
_entity_poly.pdbx_strand_id
1 'polypeptide(L)'
;MKRNFAGPPIMKDKVRAAIRKMKAGKATGPDGVAVEMIEALEEYGVEKLTSLLNEIYDTGEISTDISRSVLIALPKKPGATECKLHRTISLMSHVTKILLRVVMMRIRSKIKPEMADEQYGFVEAKGTTNAIYTLRTLIQRAIEVQKDVYLCFLDYTKAFDRVRHDEIMKDLTQIKIDGKDLRVIKNIYWKQTAAM
;
A
#
# COMPACT_ATOMS: atom_id res chain seq x y z
N MET A 1 15.61 -21.71 -9.57
CA MET A 1 14.52 -20.79 -9.93
C MET A 1 15.12 -19.60 -10.68
N LYS A 2 14.96 -19.52 -12.01
CA LYS A 2 15.55 -18.43 -12.80
C LYS A 2 14.98 -17.10 -12.29
N ARG A 3 15.85 -16.17 -11.86
CA ARG A 3 15.42 -14.83 -11.43
C ARG A 3 14.78 -14.14 -12.64
N ASN A 4 13.45 -14.02 -12.62
CA ASN A 4 12.76 -13.17 -13.57
C ASN A 4 13.19 -11.73 -13.26
N PHE A 5 13.88 -11.08 -14.20
CA PHE A 5 14.22 -9.65 -14.13
C PHE A 5 13.41 -8.84 -15.15
N ALA A 6 12.36 -9.43 -15.72
CA ALA A 6 11.49 -8.74 -16.66
C ALA A 6 10.57 -7.75 -15.93
N GLY A 7 10.21 -6.69 -16.64
CA GLY A 7 9.26 -5.67 -16.22
C GLY A 7 9.43 -4.43 -17.09
N PRO A 8 8.35 -3.88 -17.67
CA PRO A 8 8.44 -2.69 -18.51
C PRO A 8 8.98 -1.48 -17.74
N PRO A 9 9.61 -0.51 -18.41
CA PRO A 9 10.06 0.72 -17.76
C PRO A 9 8.88 1.48 -17.13
N ILE A 10 9.16 2.26 -16.09
CA ILE A 10 8.20 3.17 -15.49
C ILE A 10 8.00 4.36 -16.44
N MET A 11 6.77 4.54 -16.91
CA MET A 11 6.41 5.61 -17.82
C MET A 11 6.04 6.90 -17.08
N LYS A 12 6.34 8.07 -17.69
CA LYS A 12 6.03 9.40 -17.12
C LYS A 12 4.56 9.58 -16.76
N ASP A 13 3.63 9.00 -17.55
CA ASP A 13 2.18 9.06 -17.28
C ASP A 13 1.82 8.43 -15.93
N LYS A 14 2.46 7.31 -15.57
CA LYS A 14 2.25 6.62 -14.29
C LYS A 14 2.79 7.45 -13.13
N VAL A 15 3.96 8.07 -13.30
CA VAL A 15 4.54 8.96 -12.29
C VAL A 15 3.65 10.19 -12.08
N ARG A 16 3.20 10.84 -13.16
CA ARG A 16 2.28 11.97 -13.10
C ARG A 16 0.95 11.60 -12.43
N ALA A 17 0.39 10.44 -12.76
CA ALA A 17 -0.82 9.94 -12.12
C ALA A 17 -0.61 9.64 -10.62
N ALA A 18 0.56 9.13 -10.24
CA ALA A 18 0.90 8.87 -8.84
C ALA A 18 1.02 10.16 -8.03
N ILE A 19 1.68 11.20 -8.58
CA ILE A 19 1.81 12.54 -8.00
C ILE A 19 0.42 13.17 -7.81
N ARG A 20 -0.43 13.19 -8.85
CA ARG A 20 -1.79 13.75 -8.77
C ARG A 20 -2.70 13.11 -7.72
N LYS A 21 -2.41 11.86 -7.33
CA LYS A 21 -3.16 11.17 -6.26
C LYS A 21 -2.61 11.50 -4.85
N MET A 22 -1.50 12.22 -4.74
CA MET A 22 -1.00 12.68 -3.45
C MET A 22 -1.93 13.77 -2.91
N LYS A 23 -1.94 13.94 -1.59
CA LYS A 23 -2.74 14.99 -0.93
C LYS A 23 -1.77 16.01 -0.37
N ALA A 24 -2.05 17.29 -0.59
CA ALA A 24 -1.37 18.39 0.07
C ALA A 24 -1.62 18.37 1.60
N GLY A 25 -0.77 19.07 2.35
CA GLY A 25 -0.81 19.19 3.81
C GLY A 25 -0.46 17.90 4.54
N LYS A 26 0.28 16.98 3.91
CA LYS A 26 0.70 15.72 4.54
C LYS A 26 2.09 15.86 5.14
N ALA A 27 2.25 15.30 6.34
CA ALA A 27 3.53 15.24 7.03
C ALA A 27 4.59 14.55 6.16
N THR A 28 5.78 15.12 6.16
CA THR A 28 6.95 14.65 5.41
C THR A 28 7.56 13.40 6.04
N GLY A 29 8.37 12.69 5.26
CA GLY A 29 9.27 11.67 5.80
C GLY A 29 10.53 12.32 6.39
N PRO A 30 11.53 11.51 6.78
CA PRO A 30 12.83 12.00 7.25
C PRO A 30 13.58 12.88 6.23
N ASP A 31 13.23 12.77 4.95
CA ASP A 31 13.82 13.54 3.85
C ASP A 31 13.35 15.00 3.80
N GLY A 32 12.31 15.37 4.56
CA GLY A 32 11.76 16.73 4.58
C GLY A 32 11.06 17.15 3.29
N VAL A 33 10.89 16.25 2.31
CA VAL A 33 10.31 16.57 1.01
C VAL A 33 8.79 16.57 1.11
N ALA A 34 8.16 17.74 0.96
CA ALA A 34 6.71 17.90 0.95
C ALA A 34 6.09 17.55 -0.42
N VAL A 35 4.80 17.27 -0.45
CA VAL A 35 4.08 16.97 -1.71
C VAL A 35 4.07 18.19 -2.62
N GLU A 36 3.87 19.36 -2.03
CA GLU A 36 3.82 20.67 -2.67
C GLU A 36 5.15 21.01 -3.35
N MET A 37 6.27 20.61 -2.76
CA MET A 37 7.59 20.77 -3.37
C MET A 37 7.72 19.95 -4.65
N ILE A 38 7.19 18.72 -4.66
CA ILE A 38 7.19 17.86 -5.85
C ILE A 38 6.25 18.44 -6.92
N GLU A 39 5.08 18.92 -6.52
CA GLU A 39 4.11 19.53 -7.44
C GLU A 39 4.62 20.82 -8.07
N ALA A 40 5.36 21.64 -7.31
CA ALA A 40 5.94 22.90 -7.78
C ALA A 40 7.03 22.73 -8.85
N LEU A 41 7.61 21.53 -9.00
CA LEU A 41 8.58 21.23 -10.05
C LEU A 41 7.93 20.90 -11.40
N GLU A 42 6.61 20.78 -11.46
CA GLU A 42 5.83 20.54 -12.68
C GLU A 42 6.41 19.43 -13.56
N GLU A 43 6.57 19.67 -14.86
CA GLU A 43 7.08 18.66 -15.80
C GLU A 43 8.53 18.28 -15.47
N TYR A 44 9.37 19.24 -15.10
CA TYR A 44 10.76 18.97 -14.71
C TYR A 44 10.83 17.97 -13.55
N GLY A 45 9.96 18.11 -12.56
CA GLY A 45 9.83 17.17 -11.44
C GLY A 45 9.42 15.77 -11.89
N VAL A 46 8.43 15.67 -12.81
CA VAL A 46 7.99 14.40 -13.39
C VAL A 46 9.15 13.72 -14.13
N GLU A 47 9.95 14.46 -14.91
CA GLU A 47 11.08 13.91 -15.65
C GLU A 47 12.15 13.36 -14.71
N LYS A 48 12.59 14.16 -13.73
CA LYS A 48 13.63 13.75 -12.78
C LYS A 48 13.19 12.58 -11.92
N LEU A 49 11.95 12.61 -11.42
CA LEU A 49 11.40 11.48 -10.68
C LEU A 49 11.28 10.24 -11.56
N THR A 50 10.85 10.36 -12.81
CA THR A 50 10.77 9.20 -13.72
C THR A 50 12.15 8.57 -13.95
N SER A 51 13.18 9.39 -14.16
CA SER A 51 14.56 8.90 -14.30
C SER A 51 15.02 8.16 -13.05
N LEU A 52 14.87 8.79 -11.87
CA LEU A 52 15.24 8.21 -10.59
C LEU A 52 14.50 6.90 -10.30
N LEU A 53 13.19 6.87 -10.54
CA LEU A 53 12.38 5.69 -10.29
C LEU A 53 12.74 4.54 -11.24
N ASN A 54 13.09 4.82 -12.50
CA ASN A 54 13.58 3.78 -13.42
C ASN A 54 14.95 3.24 -13.00
N GLU A 55 15.87 4.11 -12.56
CA GLU A 55 17.17 3.68 -12.03
C GLU A 55 16.99 2.73 -10.83
N ILE A 56 16.14 3.10 -9.88
CA ILE A 56 15.76 2.25 -8.75
C ILE A 56 15.10 0.95 -9.23
N TYR A 57 14.22 1.02 -10.23
CA TYR A 57 13.48 -0.13 -10.75
C TYR A 57 14.39 -1.14 -11.47
N ASP A 58 15.42 -0.64 -12.16
CA ASP A 58 16.38 -1.43 -12.94
C ASP A 58 17.49 -2.03 -12.08
N THR A 59 18.04 -1.26 -11.14
CA THR A 59 19.06 -1.73 -10.19
C THR A 59 18.44 -2.57 -9.06
N GLY A 60 17.24 -2.19 -8.61
CA GLY A 60 16.64 -2.65 -7.37
C GLY A 60 17.21 -1.93 -6.14
N GLU A 61 18.06 -0.93 -6.30
CA GLU A 61 18.67 -0.21 -5.19
C GLU A 61 17.84 1.02 -4.83
N ILE A 62 17.39 1.08 -3.58
CA ILE A 62 16.63 2.21 -3.04
C ILE A 62 17.58 2.94 -2.11
N SER A 63 17.82 4.23 -2.33
CA SER A 63 18.72 5.01 -1.47
C SER A 63 18.23 5.06 -0.02
N THR A 64 19.15 5.21 0.92
CA THR A 64 18.86 5.31 2.35
C THR A 64 18.00 6.53 2.69
N ASP A 65 18.07 7.59 1.88
CA ASP A 65 17.34 8.82 2.15
C ASP A 65 15.83 8.66 1.92
N ILE A 66 15.44 7.89 0.91
CA ILE A 66 14.02 7.67 0.60
C ILE A 66 13.49 6.37 1.23
N SER A 67 14.34 5.44 1.65
CA SER A 67 13.91 4.19 2.31
C SER A 67 13.69 4.30 3.82
N ARG A 68 14.21 5.35 4.46
CA ARG A 68 13.99 5.62 5.90
C ARG A 68 12.57 6.09 6.19
N SER A 69 12.09 5.81 7.41
CA SER A 69 10.80 6.30 7.90
C SER A 69 10.82 6.70 9.37
N VAL A 70 10.00 7.68 9.75
CA VAL A 70 9.82 8.05 11.17
C VAL A 70 8.63 7.29 11.74
N LEU A 71 8.78 6.66 12.91
CA LEU A 71 7.68 6.02 13.62
C LEU A 71 7.02 7.01 14.59
N ILE A 72 5.71 7.21 14.44
CA ILE A 72 4.92 8.08 15.33
C ILE A 72 3.83 7.25 15.98
N ALA A 73 3.73 7.32 17.31
CA ALA A 73 2.65 6.68 18.06
C ALA A 73 1.46 7.64 18.19
N LEU A 74 0.35 7.34 17.52
CA LEU A 74 -0.88 8.13 17.63
C LEU A 74 -1.82 7.53 18.68
N PRO A 75 -2.33 8.32 19.64
CA PRO A 75 -3.29 7.83 20.62
C PRO A 75 -4.63 7.46 19.94
N LYS A 76 -5.19 6.30 20.27
CA LYS A 76 -6.53 5.88 19.76
C LYS A 76 -7.68 6.65 20.42
N LYS A 77 -7.45 7.17 21.63
CA LYS A 77 -8.41 7.95 22.43
C LYS A 77 -7.67 9.00 23.27
N PRO A 78 -8.32 10.11 23.66
CA PRO A 78 -7.73 11.08 24.59
C PRO A 78 -7.29 10.42 25.90
N GLY A 79 -6.16 10.86 26.45
CA GLY A 79 -5.62 10.34 27.71
C GLY A 79 -5.03 8.92 27.64
N ALA A 80 -4.69 8.41 26.45
CA ALA A 80 -4.03 7.12 26.31
C ALA A 80 -2.63 7.13 26.93
N THR A 81 -2.40 6.31 27.95
CA THR A 81 -1.11 6.16 28.65
C THR A 81 -0.41 4.84 28.31
N GLU A 82 -1.16 3.81 27.92
CA GLU A 82 -0.63 2.47 27.61
C GLU A 82 -0.25 2.32 26.12
N CYS A 83 0.84 1.60 25.82
CA CYS A 83 1.31 1.39 24.45
C CYS A 83 0.26 0.74 23.52
N LYS A 84 -0.55 -0.22 24.02
CA LYS A 84 -1.61 -0.89 23.22
C LYS A 84 -2.73 0.06 22.78
N LEU A 85 -2.88 1.19 23.46
CA LEU A 85 -3.85 2.24 23.15
C LEU A 85 -3.32 3.22 22.10
N HIS A 86 -2.09 3.03 21.63
CA HIS A 86 -1.52 3.78 20.52
C HIS A 86 -1.57 2.96 19.23
N ARG A 87 -1.61 3.67 18.11
CA ARG A 87 -1.39 3.14 16.77
C ARG A 87 -0.09 3.72 16.26
N THR A 88 0.91 2.87 16.06
CA THR A 88 2.14 3.28 15.40
C THR A 88 1.87 3.50 13.92
N ILE A 89 2.30 4.64 13.41
CA ILE A 89 2.31 4.96 11.97
C ILE A 89 3.75 5.19 11.53
N SER A 90 4.04 4.84 10.28
CA SER A 90 5.34 5.10 9.65
C SER A 90 5.19 6.24 8.64
N LEU A 91 5.93 7.32 8.84
CA LEU A 91 6.06 8.42 7.89
C LEU A 91 7.22 8.15 6.96
N MET A 92 6.91 7.67 5.76
CA MET A 92 7.88 7.45 4.68
C MET A 92 8.03 8.67 3.78
N SER A 93 9.17 8.75 3.09
CA SER A 93 9.41 9.65 1.97
C SER A 93 8.25 9.66 0.97
N HIS A 94 7.89 10.86 0.49
CA HIS A 94 6.89 11.01 -0.58
C HIS A 94 7.36 10.38 -1.90
N VAL A 95 8.66 10.37 -2.18
CA VAL A 95 9.24 9.69 -3.36
C VAL A 95 8.99 8.19 -3.29
N THR A 96 9.23 7.57 -2.14
CA THR A 96 8.94 6.13 -1.93
C THR A 96 7.45 5.81 -2.02
N LYS A 97 6.58 6.71 -1.53
CA LYS A 97 5.12 6.58 -1.73
C LYS A 97 4.73 6.63 -3.21
N ILE A 98 5.38 7.49 -4.01
CA ILE A 98 5.16 7.56 -5.46
C ILE A 98 5.60 6.25 -6.13
N LEU A 99 6.80 5.74 -5.80
CA LEU A 99 7.28 4.44 -6.31
C LEU A 99 6.29 3.31 -6.02
N LEU A 100 5.89 3.16 -4.76
CA LEU A 100 4.93 2.13 -4.33
C LEU A 100 3.58 2.28 -5.02
N ARG A 101 3.14 3.51 -5.29
CA ARG A 101 1.89 3.76 -6.02
C ARG A 101 2.00 3.36 -7.48
N VAL A 102 3.13 3.63 -8.13
CA VAL A 102 3.39 3.17 -9.50
C VAL A 102 3.39 1.63 -9.54
N VAL A 103 4.10 0.98 -8.64
CA VAL A 103 4.11 -0.50 -8.53
C VAL A 103 2.70 -1.03 -8.31
N MET A 104 1.94 -0.44 -7.37
CA MET A 104 0.55 -0.82 -7.11
C MET A 104 -0.31 -0.71 -8.38
N MET A 105 -0.18 0.37 -9.15
CA MET A 105 -0.92 0.54 -10.41
C MET A 105 -0.60 -0.55 -11.44
N ARG A 106 0.64 -1.05 -11.47
CA ARG A 106 1.09 -2.10 -12.40
C ARG A 106 0.57 -3.48 -12.02
N ILE A 107 0.61 -3.81 -10.73
CA ILE A 107 0.26 -5.15 -10.25
C ILE A 107 -1.25 -5.34 -10.04
N ARG A 108 -2.01 -4.24 -9.92
CA ARG A 108 -3.43 -4.29 -9.56
C ARG A 108 -4.28 -5.13 -10.49
N SER A 109 -4.06 -5.05 -11.80
CA SER A 109 -4.82 -5.83 -12.79
C SER A 109 -4.59 -7.33 -12.66
N LYS A 110 -3.41 -7.74 -12.17
CA LYS A 110 -3.06 -9.14 -11.91
C LYS A 110 -3.60 -9.63 -10.57
N ILE A 111 -3.69 -8.76 -9.57
CA ILE A 111 -4.22 -9.11 -8.23
C ILE A 111 -5.76 -9.16 -8.24
N LYS A 112 -6.42 -8.27 -8.98
CA LYS A 112 -7.88 -8.12 -8.94
C LYS A 112 -8.66 -9.44 -9.18
N PRO A 113 -8.28 -10.31 -10.15
CA PRO A 113 -8.97 -11.58 -10.38
C PRO A 113 -8.85 -12.59 -9.22
N GLU A 114 -7.83 -12.45 -8.37
CA GLU A 114 -7.56 -13.33 -7.24
C GLU A 114 -8.32 -12.90 -5.96
N MET A 115 -9.04 -11.77 -6.03
CA MET A 115 -9.78 -11.23 -4.89
C MET A 115 -11.18 -11.83 -4.82
N ALA A 116 -11.60 -12.26 -3.64
CA ALA A 116 -12.97 -12.70 -3.38
C ALA A 116 -13.98 -11.56 -3.61
N ASP A 117 -15.17 -11.89 -4.12
CA ASP A 117 -16.23 -10.91 -4.37
C ASP A 117 -16.76 -10.30 -3.07
N GLU A 118 -16.65 -11.02 -1.96
CA GLU A 118 -17.01 -10.61 -0.61
C GLU A 118 -15.95 -9.70 0.04
N GLN A 119 -14.81 -9.46 -0.62
CA GLN A 119 -13.82 -8.50 -0.13
C GLN A 119 -14.28 -7.06 -0.42
N TYR A 120 -14.62 -6.33 0.64
CA TYR A 120 -15.01 -4.92 0.57
C TYR A 120 -13.90 -3.97 1.02
N GLY A 121 -12.94 -4.46 1.82
CA GLY A 121 -11.84 -3.64 2.34
C GLY A 121 -10.78 -3.38 1.27
N PHE A 122 -10.34 -2.12 1.13
CA PHE A 122 -9.27 -1.72 0.21
C PHE A 122 -9.52 -2.01 -1.28
N VAL A 123 -10.76 -2.29 -1.68
CA VAL A 123 -11.17 -2.50 -3.08
C VAL A 123 -11.76 -1.22 -3.66
N GLU A 124 -11.45 -0.93 -4.92
CA GLU A 124 -12.06 0.22 -5.60
C GLU A 124 -13.57 0.08 -5.69
N ALA A 125 -14.29 1.17 -5.46
CA ALA A 125 -15.76 1.23 -5.54
C ALA A 125 -16.51 0.30 -4.57
N LYS A 126 -15.84 -0.35 -3.62
CA LYS A 126 -16.46 -1.06 -2.50
C LYS A 126 -16.13 -0.33 -1.19
N GLY A 127 -17.10 -0.27 -0.29
CA GLY A 127 -16.94 0.32 1.03
C GLY A 127 -17.76 -0.39 2.10
N THR A 128 -17.67 0.13 3.32
CA THR A 128 -18.39 -0.40 4.50
C THR A 128 -19.90 -0.39 4.28
N THR A 129 -20.44 0.62 3.59
CA THR A 129 -21.86 0.69 3.25
C THR A 129 -22.31 -0.50 2.40
N ASN A 130 -21.50 -0.94 1.43
CA ASN A 130 -21.84 -2.11 0.61
C ASN A 130 -21.84 -3.38 1.45
N ALA A 131 -20.85 -3.56 2.33
CA ALA A 131 -20.77 -4.72 3.22
C ALA A 131 -21.98 -4.78 4.17
N ILE A 132 -22.35 -3.65 4.78
CA ILE A 132 -23.52 -3.55 5.67
C ILE A 132 -24.81 -3.83 4.89
N TYR A 133 -24.94 -3.29 3.67
CA TYR A 133 -26.10 -3.54 2.82
C TYR A 133 -26.24 -5.04 2.52
N THR A 134 -25.18 -5.69 2.04
CA THR A 134 -25.19 -7.14 1.75
C THR A 134 -25.54 -7.95 2.99
N LEU A 135 -24.94 -7.65 4.15
CA LEU A 135 -25.23 -8.34 5.40
C LEU A 135 -26.71 -8.17 5.80
N ARG A 136 -27.25 -6.95 5.72
CA ARG A 136 -28.67 -6.68 6.03
C ARG A 136 -29.61 -7.43 5.10
N THR A 137 -29.33 -7.45 3.80
CA THR A 137 -30.13 -8.19 2.82
C THR A 137 -30.14 -9.69 3.11
N LEU A 138 -29.00 -10.26 3.50
CA LEU A 138 -28.91 -11.68 3.88
C LEU A 138 -29.75 -11.99 5.12
N ILE A 139 -29.62 -11.15 6.16
CA ILE A 139 -30.41 -11.29 7.41
C ILE A 139 -31.90 -11.20 7.10
N GLN A 140 -32.32 -10.21 6.33
CA GLN A 140 -33.72 -10.01 5.99
C GLN A 140 -34.30 -11.21 5.24
N ARG A 141 -33.60 -11.72 4.22
CA ARG A 141 -34.04 -12.91 3.47
C ARG A 141 -34.19 -14.14 4.35
N ALA A 142 -33.26 -14.35 5.28
CA ALA A 142 -33.33 -15.50 6.19
C ALA A 142 -34.53 -15.39 7.14
N ILE A 143 -34.84 -14.18 7.64
CA ILE A 143 -36.04 -13.92 8.44
C ILE A 143 -37.32 -14.19 7.62
N GLU A 144 -37.36 -13.74 6.36
CA GLU A 144 -38.50 -13.95 5.45
C GLU A 144 -38.81 -15.45 5.24
N VAL A 145 -37.79 -16.31 5.20
CA VAL A 145 -37.94 -17.77 5.09
C VAL A 145 -37.96 -18.50 6.45
N GLN A 146 -38.13 -17.77 7.55
CA GLN A 146 -38.19 -18.30 8.93
C GLN A 146 -36.98 -19.17 9.29
N LYS A 147 -35.78 -18.73 8.91
CA LYS A 147 -34.52 -19.36 9.28
C LYS A 147 -33.77 -18.51 10.30
N ASP A 148 -33.24 -19.17 11.33
CA ASP A 148 -32.35 -18.52 12.28
C ASP A 148 -31.05 -18.06 11.60
N VAL A 149 -30.57 -16.89 12.01
CA VAL A 149 -29.30 -16.32 11.54
C VAL A 149 -28.35 -16.15 12.70
N TYR A 150 -27.16 -16.73 12.56
CA TYR A 150 -26.08 -16.60 13.52
C TYR A 150 -24.92 -15.84 12.87
N LEU A 151 -24.43 -14.79 13.53
CA LEU A 151 -23.32 -13.97 13.04
C LEU A 151 -22.06 -14.25 13.84
N CYS A 152 -20.97 -14.56 13.15
CA CYS A 152 -19.65 -14.71 13.74
C CYS A 152 -18.73 -13.60 13.24
N PHE A 153 -18.24 -12.76 14.15
CA PHE A 153 -17.32 -11.68 13.84
C PHE A 153 -15.88 -12.10 14.17
N LEU A 154 -15.01 -12.04 13.16
CA LEU A 154 -13.59 -12.39 13.29
C LEU A 154 -12.74 -11.11 13.18
N ASP A 155 -11.86 -10.88 14.15
CA ASP A 155 -10.90 -9.78 14.13
C ASP A 155 -9.47 -10.29 14.34
N TYR A 156 -8.56 -9.89 13.46
CA TYR A 156 -7.16 -10.31 13.52
C TYR A 156 -6.35 -9.35 14.39
N THR A 157 -5.74 -9.89 15.46
CA THR A 157 -4.83 -9.11 16.31
C THR A 157 -3.58 -8.69 15.52
N LYS A 158 -3.34 -7.38 15.41
CA LYS A 158 -2.13 -6.80 14.78
C LYS A 158 -1.85 -7.37 13.38
N ALA A 159 -2.86 -7.41 12.52
CA ALA A 159 -2.78 -8.06 11.20
C ALA A 159 -1.57 -7.63 10.35
N PHE A 160 -1.23 -6.33 10.31
CA PHE A 160 -0.09 -5.83 9.55
C PHE A 160 1.27 -6.20 10.18
N ASP A 161 1.37 -6.24 11.52
CA ASP A 161 2.63 -6.57 12.20
C ASP A 161 2.91 -8.08 12.19
N ARG A 162 1.88 -8.91 12.03
CA ARG A 162 1.97 -10.37 12.09
C ARG A 162 2.01 -11.05 10.72
N VAL A 163 1.93 -10.28 9.65
CA VAL A 163 1.92 -10.84 8.29
C VAL A 163 3.28 -11.47 7.97
N ARG A 164 3.28 -12.69 7.44
CA ARG A 164 4.51 -13.37 7.03
C ARG A 164 4.91 -12.88 5.64
N HIS A 165 5.89 -11.99 5.57
CA HIS A 165 6.34 -11.41 4.30
C HIS A 165 6.75 -12.48 3.28
N ASP A 166 7.38 -13.57 3.69
CA ASP A 166 7.75 -14.66 2.79
C ASP A 166 6.54 -15.30 2.09
N GLU A 167 5.39 -15.42 2.78
CA GLU A 167 4.17 -15.96 2.18
C GLU A 167 3.59 -14.96 1.18
N ILE A 168 3.57 -13.65 1.49
CA ILE A 168 3.19 -12.61 0.50
C ILE A 168 4.05 -12.73 -0.77
N MET A 169 5.36 -12.94 -0.63
CA MET A 169 6.24 -13.04 -1.79
C MET A 169 5.97 -14.31 -2.62
N LYS A 170 5.61 -15.43 -1.99
CA LYS A 170 5.18 -16.64 -2.69
C LYS A 170 3.88 -16.39 -3.45
N ASP A 171 2.88 -15.79 -2.81
CA ASP A 171 1.58 -15.51 -3.42
C ASP A 171 1.74 -14.59 -4.64
N LEU A 172 2.48 -13.48 -4.50
CA LEU A 172 2.75 -12.58 -5.63
C LEU A 172 3.54 -13.25 -6.76
N THR A 173 4.38 -14.23 -6.45
CA THR A 173 5.09 -15.02 -7.47
C THR A 173 4.14 -15.97 -8.20
N GLN A 174 3.19 -16.59 -7.49
CA GLN A 174 2.17 -17.46 -8.09
C GLN A 174 1.22 -16.70 -9.02
N ILE A 175 0.89 -15.45 -8.67
CA ILE A 175 0.09 -14.51 -9.48
C ILE A 175 0.87 -14.00 -10.72
N LYS A 176 2.15 -14.40 -10.88
CA LYS A 176 3.02 -14.00 -12.01
C LYS A 176 3.20 -12.49 -12.10
N ILE A 177 3.39 -11.82 -10.96
CA ILE A 177 3.85 -10.43 -10.93
C ILE A 177 5.23 -10.33 -11.60
N ASP A 178 5.49 -9.19 -12.27
CA ASP A 178 6.75 -8.98 -12.97
C ASP A 178 7.93 -8.98 -11.99
N GLY A 179 9.08 -9.47 -12.44
CA GLY A 179 10.24 -9.67 -11.59
C GLY A 179 10.80 -8.39 -10.97
N LYS A 180 10.81 -7.30 -11.73
CA LYS A 180 11.24 -5.99 -11.22
C LYS A 180 10.26 -5.43 -10.17
N ASP A 181 8.95 -5.57 -10.38
CA ASP A 181 7.92 -5.19 -9.40
C ASP A 181 8.08 -5.99 -8.09
N LEU A 182 8.25 -7.32 -8.18
CA LEU A 182 8.53 -8.19 -7.02
C LEU A 182 9.80 -7.76 -6.28
N ARG A 183 10.87 -7.44 -7.01
CA ARG A 183 12.15 -7.02 -6.42
C ARG A 183 11.99 -5.71 -5.64
N VAL A 184 11.27 -4.72 -6.17
CA VAL A 184 11.01 -3.47 -5.45
C VAL A 184 10.23 -3.74 -4.17
N ILE A 185 9.14 -4.52 -4.24
CA ILE A 185 8.36 -4.89 -3.06
C ILE A 185 9.24 -5.59 -2.01
N LYS A 186 10.08 -6.53 -2.44
CA LYS A 186 11.02 -7.23 -1.55
C LYS A 186 11.97 -6.28 -0.84
N ASN A 187 12.60 -5.40 -1.61
CA ASN A 187 13.62 -4.52 -1.08
C ASN A 187 13.02 -3.49 -0.11
N ILE A 188 11.78 -3.07 -0.31
CA ILE A 188 11.09 -2.21 0.65
C ILE A 188 10.86 -2.95 1.97
N TYR A 189 10.32 -4.17 1.97
CA TYR A 189 10.08 -4.91 3.21
C TYR A 189 11.35 -5.24 4.01
N TRP A 190 12.45 -5.61 3.32
CA TRP A 190 13.66 -6.08 4.00
C TRP A 190 14.76 -5.03 4.20
N LYS A 191 14.74 -3.92 3.46
CA LYS A 191 15.77 -2.86 3.57
C LYS A 191 15.25 -1.57 4.19
N GLN A 192 13.94 -1.44 4.43
CA GLN A 192 13.40 -0.27 5.12
C GLN A 192 13.90 -0.22 6.56
N THR A 193 14.35 0.97 6.96
CA THR A 193 14.86 1.24 8.31
C THR A 193 14.09 2.39 8.94
N ALA A 194 13.99 2.38 10.27
CA ALA A 194 13.48 3.52 11.01
C ALA A 194 14.59 4.58 11.14
N ALA A 195 14.28 5.83 10.83
CA ALA A 195 15.12 6.95 11.25
C ALA A 195 14.93 7.13 12.76
N MET A 196 16.05 7.20 13.48
CA MET A 196 16.07 7.58 14.90
C MET A 196 15.73 9.06 15.06
#